data_AF-A0A963LVP9-F1
#
_entry.id   AF-A0A963LVP9-F1
#
_cell.length_a   1.000
_cell.length_b   1.000
_cell.length_c   1.000
_cell.angle_alpha   90.00
_cell.angle_beta   90.00
_cell.angle_gamma   90.00
#
_symmetry.space_group_name_H-M   'P 1'
#
loop_
_entity.id
_entity.type
_entity.pdbx_description
1 polymer ?
#
loop_
_entity_poly.entity_id
_entity_poly.type
_entity_poly.pdbx_seq_one_letter_code
_entity_poly.pdbx_strand_id
1 'polypeptide(L)'
;AEGSPVSAPIGGPGQCPGCVRPGLPPQPTAANPSDALFLDPAARQQYWLPEPPGPGFPTLQDFWDRLRSGITEYRVAHTVTGPDPIGVVIPASVRMAADVDEKVIRLGRRSRVSHSPNWSGAAVAAVDSSILTQVVGRWIEPVSQPSGTLNPARTYRSSLWIGFNGHAAYLDAAMPQVGTLQEIIYVSGSWQPRHWVWFEWWADSQGGPIPPSVLPCYLDLPVQPGDTVWCRVDLVPSDPACPAATFPHVARLCICVEHPADATSPASKILVMPFVIYPPVVNAVRVQVTGSTANWIAELPSNVWNPRNPWRLPRLGTGAASDQPVTFSHCAAASARKPGAPLIAEHTLAVSRRFHMYSGQPRGDASLRPIATSLMPRISDTAFGIQVDGSDA
;
A
#
# COMPACT_ATOMS: atom_id res chain seq x y z
N ALA A 1 -5.14 34.39 -33.45
CA ALA A 1 -3.81 33.91 -33.01
C ALA A 1 -3.66 34.31 -31.55
N GLU A 2 -4.22 33.50 -30.65
CA GLU A 2 -4.13 33.70 -29.21
C GLU A 2 -3.29 32.53 -28.68
N GLY A 3 -2.08 32.85 -28.22
CA GLY A 3 -1.15 31.89 -27.66
C GLY A 3 -1.55 31.56 -26.24
N SER A 4 -1.89 30.29 -25.99
CA SER A 4 -2.03 29.75 -24.64
C SER A 4 -0.70 29.88 -23.87
N PRO A 5 -0.73 30.24 -22.58
CA PRO A 5 0.48 30.24 -21.78
C PRO A 5 0.90 28.79 -21.49
N VAL A 6 2.00 28.39 -22.12
CA VAL A 6 2.72 27.17 -21.75
C VAL A 6 3.20 27.33 -20.32
N SER A 7 2.59 26.57 -19.40
CA SER A 7 3.05 26.47 -18.03
C SER A 7 4.45 25.84 -18.03
N ALA A 8 5.44 26.56 -17.50
CA ALA A 8 6.80 26.07 -17.37
C ALA A 8 6.86 24.80 -16.50
N PRO A 9 7.77 23.85 -16.79
CA PRO A 9 7.90 22.64 -16.01
C PRO A 9 8.42 22.98 -14.61
N ILE A 10 7.64 22.62 -13.60
CA ILE A 10 8.06 22.64 -12.21
C ILE A 10 9.07 21.50 -12.01
N GLY A 11 10.32 21.82 -11.65
CA GLY A 11 11.21 20.89 -10.95
C GLY A 11 12.64 20.81 -11.47
N GLY A 12 13.56 21.53 -10.82
CA GLY A 12 14.99 21.21 -10.85
C GLY A 12 15.32 19.93 -10.06
N PRO A 13 16.60 19.53 -9.96
CA PRO A 13 17.07 18.36 -9.22
C PRO A 13 16.89 18.58 -7.71
N GLY A 14 15.67 18.38 -7.24
CA GLY A 14 15.18 18.51 -5.87
C GLY A 14 13.79 17.89 -5.73
N GLN A 15 13.49 16.91 -6.58
CA GLN A 15 12.22 16.17 -6.65
C GLN A 15 12.03 15.31 -5.39
N CYS A 16 10.76 15.08 -5.03
CA CYS A 16 10.24 14.36 -3.86
C CYS A 16 11.24 13.39 -3.20
N PRO A 17 11.53 13.47 -1.89
CA PRO A 17 12.33 12.47 -1.18
C PRO A 17 11.77 11.02 -1.27
N GLY A 18 10.57 10.81 -1.81
CA GLY A 18 10.18 9.57 -2.51
C GLY A 18 10.47 9.65 -4.01
N CYS A 19 11.74 9.64 -4.41
CA CYS A 19 12.14 9.71 -5.82
C CYS A 19 12.08 8.31 -6.43
N VAL A 20 11.22 8.09 -7.42
CA VAL A 20 11.46 7.05 -8.44
C VAL A 20 12.77 7.43 -9.14
N ARG A 21 13.78 6.55 -9.14
CA ARG A 21 15.03 6.86 -9.85
C ARG A 21 14.74 7.08 -11.35
N PRO A 22 15.06 8.25 -11.92
CA PRO A 22 14.99 8.44 -13.36
C PRO A 22 16.09 7.61 -14.04
N GLY A 23 15.76 6.93 -15.14
CA GLY A 23 16.72 6.15 -15.93
C GLY A 23 16.57 4.62 -15.86
N LEU A 24 15.34 4.11 -15.70
CA LEU A 24 15.09 2.71 -16.06
C LEU A 24 15.47 2.49 -17.53
N PRO A 25 16.10 1.36 -17.88
CA PRO A 25 16.36 1.03 -19.27
C PRO A 25 15.03 1.04 -20.06
N PRO A 26 15.07 1.32 -21.38
CA PRO A 26 13.90 1.21 -22.23
C PRO A 26 13.22 -0.15 -22.05
N GLN A 27 11.89 -0.15 -22.20
CA GLN A 27 11.14 -1.40 -22.11
C GLN A 27 11.70 -2.45 -23.08
N PRO A 28 11.73 -3.73 -22.68
CA PRO A 28 12.09 -4.80 -23.60
C PRO A 28 11.17 -4.76 -24.82
N THR A 29 11.73 -4.82 -26.02
CA THR A 29 10.97 -4.87 -27.29
C THR A 29 10.53 -6.29 -27.66
N ALA A 30 10.68 -7.25 -26.75
CA ALA A 30 10.43 -8.67 -27.02
C ALA A 30 8.93 -8.96 -27.17
N ALA A 31 8.60 -9.90 -28.07
CA ALA A 31 7.23 -10.35 -28.32
C ALA A 31 6.58 -11.04 -27.10
N ASN A 32 7.40 -11.59 -26.19
CA ASN A 32 6.94 -12.08 -24.88
C ASN A 32 7.66 -11.30 -23.76
N PRO A 33 7.02 -10.26 -23.20
CA PRO A 33 7.61 -9.42 -22.17
C PRO A 33 8.09 -10.25 -20.95
N SER A 34 7.29 -11.25 -20.53
CA SER A 34 7.58 -12.13 -19.40
C SER A 34 8.90 -12.89 -19.53
N ASP A 35 9.14 -13.52 -20.70
CA ASP A 35 10.32 -14.36 -20.91
C ASP A 35 11.60 -13.52 -20.96
N ALA A 36 11.54 -12.34 -21.58
CA ALA A 36 12.68 -11.46 -21.74
C ALA A 36 13.22 -10.91 -20.41
N LEU A 37 12.34 -10.64 -19.45
CA LEU A 37 12.73 -10.06 -18.17
C LEU A 37 13.02 -11.08 -17.09
N PHE A 38 12.22 -12.15 -17.01
CA PHE A 38 12.24 -13.02 -15.83
C PHE A 38 13.14 -14.24 -15.99
N LEU A 39 13.51 -14.64 -17.21
CA LEU A 39 14.37 -15.80 -17.41
C LEU A 39 15.86 -15.48 -17.28
N ASP A 40 16.30 -14.34 -17.81
CA ASP A 40 17.71 -13.93 -17.80
C ASP A 40 18.10 -13.18 -16.50
N PRO A 41 19.05 -13.70 -15.69
CA PRO A 41 19.57 -12.98 -14.53
C PRO A 41 20.14 -11.59 -14.85
N ALA A 42 20.78 -11.42 -16.01
CA ALA A 42 21.35 -10.13 -16.39
C ALA A 42 20.26 -9.11 -16.67
N ALA A 43 19.20 -9.51 -17.39
CA ALA A 43 18.00 -8.69 -17.56
C ALA A 43 17.34 -8.36 -16.20
N ARG A 44 17.16 -9.33 -15.31
CA ARG A 44 16.59 -9.06 -13.98
C ARG A 44 17.38 -8.01 -13.23
N GLN A 45 18.71 -8.14 -13.21
CA GLN A 45 19.60 -7.16 -12.59
C GLN A 45 19.50 -5.79 -13.27
N GLN A 46 19.49 -5.74 -14.60
CA GLN A 46 19.40 -4.50 -15.38
C GLN A 46 18.10 -3.73 -15.08
N TYR A 47 17.00 -4.46 -14.89
CA TYR A 47 15.67 -3.91 -14.66
C TYR A 47 15.24 -3.92 -13.18
N TRP A 48 16.20 -4.21 -12.29
CA TRP A 48 16.02 -4.24 -10.84
C TRP A 48 14.95 -5.21 -10.37
N LEU A 49 14.63 -6.22 -11.18
CA LEU A 49 13.79 -7.32 -10.74
C LEU A 49 14.50 -8.09 -9.62
N PRO A 50 13.76 -8.52 -8.59
CA PRO A 50 14.32 -9.40 -7.58
C PRO A 50 14.77 -10.73 -8.20
N GLU A 51 15.70 -11.41 -7.53
CA GLU A 51 15.91 -12.82 -7.81
C GLU A 51 14.68 -13.64 -7.39
N PRO A 52 14.40 -14.77 -8.07
CA PRO A 52 13.39 -15.72 -7.61
C PRO A 52 13.73 -16.16 -6.18
N PRO A 53 12.72 -16.28 -5.30
CA PRO A 53 12.95 -16.75 -3.93
C PRO A 53 13.61 -18.12 -3.88
N GLY A 54 13.23 -19.02 -4.79
CA GLY A 54 13.68 -20.41 -4.84
C GLY A 54 12.71 -21.36 -4.13
N PRO A 55 12.87 -22.69 -4.34
CA PRO A 55 11.92 -23.69 -3.86
C PRO A 55 11.86 -23.84 -2.33
N GLY A 56 12.82 -23.28 -1.59
CA GLY A 56 12.81 -23.24 -0.12
C GLY A 56 11.79 -22.25 0.46
N PHE A 57 11.18 -21.40 -0.37
CA PHE A 57 10.19 -20.40 0.03
C PHE A 57 8.94 -20.56 -0.84
N PRO A 58 8.13 -21.62 -0.60
CA PRO A 58 7.12 -22.06 -1.55
C PRO A 58 6.02 -21.02 -1.81
N THR A 59 5.61 -20.25 -0.80
CA THR A 59 4.57 -19.23 -0.98
C THR A 59 5.09 -18.06 -1.80
N LEU A 60 6.30 -17.60 -1.50
CA LEU A 60 6.98 -16.54 -2.26
C LEU A 60 7.28 -16.99 -3.69
N GLN A 61 7.64 -18.26 -3.88
CA GLN A 61 7.89 -18.84 -5.20
C GLN A 61 6.61 -18.93 -6.03
N ASP A 62 5.48 -19.40 -5.46
CA ASP A 62 4.18 -19.40 -6.16
C ASP A 62 3.73 -17.97 -6.53
N PHE A 63 3.90 -17.00 -5.62
CA PHE A 63 3.66 -15.59 -5.93
C PHE A 63 4.53 -15.13 -7.11
N TRP A 64 5.83 -15.44 -7.10
CA TRP A 64 6.78 -15.08 -8.15
C TRP A 64 6.39 -15.68 -9.50
N ASP A 65 6.09 -16.98 -9.54
CA ASP A 65 5.72 -17.69 -10.76
C ASP A 65 4.44 -17.14 -11.38
N ARG A 66 3.47 -16.77 -10.54
CA ARG A 66 2.25 -16.10 -10.99
C ARG A 66 2.53 -14.69 -11.47
N LEU A 67 3.24 -13.88 -10.70
CA LEU A 67 3.58 -12.49 -11.05
C LEU A 67 4.27 -12.41 -12.41
N ARG A 68 5.27 -13.26 -12.65
CA ARG A 68 6.07 -13.23 -13.88
C ARG A 68 5.32 -13.71 -15.12
N SER A 69 4.27 -14.50 -14.96
CA SER A 69 3.54 -15.10 -16.08
C SER A 69 2.49 -14.14 -16.68
N GLY A 70 2.33 -14.21 -18.00
CA GLY A 70 1.22 -13.57 -18.72
C GLY A 70 1.30 -12.03 -18.79
N ILE A 71 2.48 -11.43 -18.62
CA ILE A 71 2.63 -9.97 -18.67
C ILE A 71 2.48 -9.51 -20.12
N THR A 72 1.54 -8.60 -20.35
CA THR A 72 1.25 -8.04 -21.67
C THR A 72 1.90 -6.68 -21.87
N GLU A 73 2.17 -5.95 -20.79
CA GLU A 73 2.72 -4.59 -20.83
C GLU A 73 3.63 -4.32 -19.63
N TYR A 74 4.69 -3.56 -19.86
CA TYR A 74 5.50 -2.95 -18.81
C TYR A 74 5.23 -1.46 -18.73
N ARG A 75 5.35 -0.87 -17.54
CA ARG A 75 5.34 0.58 -17.36
C ARG A 75 6.47 1.02 -16.46
N VAL A 76 7.06 2.16 -16.77
CA VAL A 76 7.91 2.87 -15.81
C VAL A 76 6.99 3.51 -14.78
N ALA A 77 7.39 3.51 -13.51
CA ALA A 77 6.66 4.22 -12.48
C ALA A 77 6.63 5.71 -12.82
N HIS A 78 5.46 6.18 -13.26
CA HIS A 78 5.18 7.58 -13.56
C HIS A 78 4.11 8.06 -12.61
N THR A 79 4.37 9.16 -11.91
CA THR A 79 3.41 9.71 -10.96
C THR A 79 2.39 10.60 -11.66
N VAL A 80 1.11 10.43 -11.31
CA VAL A 80 0.02 11.29 -11.77
C VAL A 80 -0.54 12.10 -10.61
N THR A 81 -1.33 13.11 -10.94
CA THR A 81 -2.14 13.81 -9.94
C THR A 81 -3.13 12.82 -9.34
N GLY A 82 -3.07 12.69 -8.01
CA GLY A 82 -4.00 11.86 -7.25
C GLY A 82 -5.41 12.43 -7.18
N PRO A 83 -6.29 11.84 -6.35
CA PRO A 83 -7.55 12.48 -5.99
C PRO A 83 -7.26 13.85 -5.39
N ASP A 84 -8.08 14.82 -5.79
CA ASP A 84 -7.93 16.20 -5.32
C ASP A 84 -7.85 16.20 -3.78
N PRO A 85 -6.84 16.85 -3.20
CA PRO A 85 -6.93 17.25 -1.81
C PRO A 85 -8.01 18.33 -1.79
N ILE A 86 -9.28 17.92 -1.66
CA ILE A 86 -10.47 18.77 -1.74
C ILE A 86 -10.16 20.14 -1.12
N GLY A 87 -10.34 21.20 -1.92
CA GLY A 87 -9.78 22.55 -1.76
C GLY A 87 -9.91 23.18 -0.37
N VAL A 88 -9.04 22.78 0.55
CA VAL A 88 -8.98 23.30 1.91
C VAL A 88 -7.66 24.07 2.04
N VAL A 89 -7.78 25.39 2.20
CA VAL A 89 -6.72 26.24 2.71
C VAL A 89 -6.35 25.72 4.10
N ILE A 90 -5.15 25.16 4.24
CA ILE A 90 -4.64 24.63 5.50
C ILE A 90 -4.31 25.82 6.41
N PRO A 91 -5.01 26.03 7.54
CA PRO A 91 -4.52 26.94 8.57
C PRO A 91 -3.29 26.29 9.20
N ALA A 92 -2.19 27.02 9.33
CA ALA A 92 -0.87 26.52 9.75
C ALA A 92 -0.78 25.97 11.20
N SER A 93 -1.88 25.62 11.86
CA SER A 93 -1.92 25.36 13.31
C SER A 93 -2.91 24.29 13.77
N VAL A 94 -3.29 23.32 12.93
CA VAL A 94 -4.06 22.17 13.43
C VAL A 94 -3.13 21.15 14.08
N ARG A 95 -2.94 21.26 15.40
CA ARG A 95 -2.37 20.16 16.20
C ARG A 95 -3.37 19.02 16.25
N MET A 96 -2.99 17.85 15.74
CA MET A 96 -3.75 16.63 16.00
C MET A 96 -3.62 16.29 17.49
N ALA A 97 -4.76 16.14 18.18
CA ALA A 97 -4.77 15.72 19.57
C ALA A 97 -4.18 14.30 19.65
N ALA A 98 -3.01 14.19 20.29
CA ALA A 98 -2.25 12.95 20.47
C ALA A 98 -2.85 12.02 21.55
N ASP A 99 -4.12 12.20 21.92
CA ASP A 99 -4.79 11.40 22.96
C ASP A 99 -5.40 10.11 22.38
N VAL A 100 -4.66 9.42 21.51
CA VAL A 100 -4.97 8.01 21.22
C VAL A 100 -4.32 7.20 22.34
N ASP A 101 -5.14 6.77 23.29
CA ASP A 101 -4.76 6.08 24.52
C ASP A 101 -3.73 4.96 24.26
N GLU A 102 -2.47 5.24 24.63
CA GLU A 102 -1.31 4.34 24.50
C GLU A 102 -1.56 2.96 25.15
N LYS A 103 -2.57 2.86 26.04
CA LYS A 103 -3.01 1.62 26.67
C LYS A 103 -3.67 0.63 25.71
N VAL A 104 -4.33 1.08 24.63
CA VAL A 104 -5.06 0.18 23.71
C VAL A 104 -4.09 -0.70 22.89
N ILE A 105 -2.91 -0.17 22.53
CA ILE A 105 -1.90 -0.92 21.76
C ILE A 105 -1.12 -1.91 22.64
N ARG A 106 -0.93 -1.61 23.94
CA ARG A 106 -0.17 -2.44 24.89
C ARG A 106 -0.91 -3.71 25.35
N LEU A 107 -2.23 -3.76 25.26
CA LEU A 107 -3.06 -4.91 25.67
C LEU A 107 -2.86 -6.17 24.81
N GLY A 108 -2.21 -6.08 23.64
CA GLY A 108 -2.06 -7.18 22.69
C GLY A 108 -0.83 -8.09 22.87
N ARG A 109 -0.04 -7.99 23.94
CA ARG A 109 1.17 -8.83 24.10
C ARG A 109 0.88 -10.33 24.30
N ARG A 110 -0.38 -10.73 24.54
CA ARG A 110 -0.80 -12.15 24.64
C ARG A 110 -1.86 -12.58 23.63
N SER A 111 -2.61 -11.64 23.03
CA SER A 111 -3.63 -11.96 22.03
C SER A 111 -3.08 -11.80 20.61
N ARG A 112 -3.41 -12.76 19.73
CA ARG A 112 -3.19 -12.62 18.28
C ARG A 112 -4.15 -11.62 17.62
N VAL A 113 -4.91 -10.87 18.42
CA VAL A 113 -5.95 -9.95 17.98
C VAL A 113 -5.70 -8.60 18.62
N SER A 114 -5.84 -7.53 17.84
CA SER A 114 -5.67 -6.15 18.26
C SER A 114 -6.62 -5.22 17.52
N HIS A 115 -6.77 -4.03 18.06
CA HIS A 115 -7.70 -3.03 17.57
C HIS A 115 -6.91 -1.82 17.10
N SER A 116 -7.29 -1.27 15.94
CA SER A 116 -6.73 -0.03 15.40
C SER A 116 -7.87 0.93 15.04
N PRO A 117 -7.73 2.25 15.26
CA PRO A 117 -8.77 3.20 14.93
C PRO A 117 -9.01 3.34 13.42
N ASN A 118 -8.07 2.89 12.60
CA ASN A 118 -8.12 3.08 11.15
C ASN A 118 -7.61 1.89 10.32
N TRP A 119 -7.09 0.82 10.93
CA TRP A 119 -6.59 -0.37 10.21
C TRP A 119 -7.37 -1.63 10.55
N SER A 120 -7.68 -2.43 9.54
CA SER A 120 -8.01 -3.84 9.67
C SER A 120 -7.07 -4.66 8.81
N GLY A 121 -6.64 -5.83 9.26
CA GLY A 121 -5.68 -6.60 8.50
C GLY A 121 -4.91 -7.63 9.30
N ALA A 122 -3.72 -7.95 8.81
CA ALA A 122 -2.78 -8.86 9.45
C ALA A 122 -1.37 -8.31 9.42
N ALA A 123 -0.56 -8.70 10.40
CA ALA A 123 0.88 -8.53 10.36
C ALA A 123 1.61 -9.75 10.88
N VAL A 124 2.79 -9.98 10.34
CA VAL A 124 3.79 -10.87 10.90
C VAL A 124 4.96 -10.05 11.43
N ALA A 125 5.63 -10.55 12.46
CA ALA A 125 6.79 -9.90 13.05
C ALA A 125 8.05 -10.70 12.73
N ALA A 126 9.18 -9.99 12.62
CA ALA A 126 10.48 -10.65 12.55
C ALA A 126 10.76 -11.44 13.85
N VAL A 127 11.41 -12.60 13.71
CA VAL A 127 11.83 -13.46 14.84
C VAL A 127 13.34 -13.67 14.80
N ASP A 128 13.92 -14.09 15.94
CA ASP A 128 15.30 -14.60 16.04
C ASP A 128 16.39 -13.69 15.47
N SER A 129 16.35 -12.40 15.84
CA SER A 129 17.30 -11.36 15.41
C SER A 129 17.40 -11.17 13.89
N SER A 130 16.45 -11.72 13.13
CA SER A 130 16.30 -11.44 11.71
C SER A 130 15.52 -10.15 11.49
N ILE A 131 15.56 -9.65 10.27
CA ILE A 131 14.70 -8.56 9.83
C ILE A 131 13.84 -9.06 8.66
N LEU A 132 12.61 -8.58 8.55
CA LEU A 132 11.79 -8.82 7.36
C LEU A 132 12.31 -7.92 6.23
N THR A 133 12.63 -8.53 5.10
CA THR A 133 13.20 -7.85 3.93
C THR A 133 12.33 -7.98 2.69
N GLN A 134 11.29 -8.80 2.73
CA GLN A 134 10.31 -8.92 1.66
C GLN A 134 8.91 -9.07 2.23
N VAL A 135 7.93 -8.41 1.62
CA VAL A 135 6.50 -8.69 1.81
C VAL A 135 5.82 -8.72 0.46
N VAL A 136 4.94 -9.69 0.25
CA VAL A 136 4.12 -9.84 -0.96
C VAL A 136 2.66 -10.05 -0.60
N GLY A 137 1.77 -9.65 -1.49
CA GLY A 137 0.34 -9.87 -1.31
C GLY A 137 -0.42 -9.64 -2.60
N ARG A 138 -1.62 -10.22 -2.63
CA ARG A 138 -2.54 -10.15 -3.76
C ARG A 138 -3.95 -9.92 -3.27
N TRP A 139 -4.72 -9.10 -3.97
CA TRP A 139 -6.16 -9.00 -3.77
C TRP A 139 -6.89 -8.81 -5.10
N ILE A 140 -8.21 -8.93 -5.06
CA ILE A 140 -9.07 -8.49 -6.15
C ILE A 140 -9.54 -7.09 -5.78
N GLU A 141 -9.36 -6.12 -6.66
CA GLU A 141 -9.81 -4.75 -6.44
C GLU A 141 -11.32 -4.74 -6.21
N PRO A 142 -11.80 -4.19 -5.08
CA PRO A 142 -13.20 -4.30 -4.71
C PRO A 142 -14.08 -3.33 -5.49
N VAL A 143 -15.37 -3.63 -5.54
CA VAL A 143 -16.41 -2.63 -5.78
C VAL A 143 -16.58 -1.81 -4.50
N SER A 144 -16.63 -0.49 -4.63
CA SER A 144 -16.83 0.42 -3.51
C SER A 144 -18.21 1.08 -3.58
N GLN A 145 -18.92 1.07 -2.46
CA GLN A 145 -20.24 1.70 -2.32
C GLN A 145 -20.26 2.64 -1.11
N PRO A 146 -20.95 3.79 -1.18
CA PRO A 146 -21.21 4.60 0.00
C PRO A 146 -21.94 3.77 1.07
N SER A 147 -21.67 4.04 2.33
CA SER A 147 -22.27 3.31 3.46
C SER A 147 -22.70 4.23 4.59
N GLY A 148 -23.56 3.73 5.47
CA GLY A 148 -24.15 4.51 6.56
C GLY A 148 -25.07 5.63 6.04
N THR A 149 -25.20 6.71 6.82
CA THR A 149 -26.01 7.87 6.44
C THR A 149 -25.36 8.61 5.27
N LEU A 150 -25.99 8.52 4.09
CA LEU A 150 -25.53 9.15 2.87
C LEU A 150 -25.54 10.67 3.00
N ASN A 151 -24.39 11.29 2.75
CA ASN A 151 -24.24 12.74 2.76
C ASN A 151 -23.44 13.16 1.52
N PRO A 152 -24.08 13.78 0.51
CA PRO A 152 -23.42 14.29 -0.70
C PRO A 152 -22.21 15.20 -0.48
N ALA A 153 -22.10 15.85 0.68
CA ALA A 153 -20.97 16.70 1.02
C ALA A 153 -19.79 15.93 1.64
N ARG A 154 -19.90 14.61 1.80
CA ARG A 154 -18.85 13.76 2.38
C ARG A 154 -18.24 12.89 1.29
N THR A 155 -16.93 12.69 1.44
CA THR A 155 -16.15 11.76 0.62
C THR A 155 -15.92 10.48 1.40
N TYR A 156 -16.04 9.36 0.71
CA TYR A 156 -15.71 8.05 1.25
C TYR A 156 -14.34 7.65 0.73
N ARG A 157 -13.47 7.15 1.60
CA ARG A 157 -12.17 6.60 1.19
C ARG A 157 -11.82 5.34 1.96
N SER A 158 -11.15 4.43 1.27
CA SER A 158 -10.44 3.29 1.84
C SER A 158 -9.16 3.04 1.05
N SER A 159 -8.21 2.35 1.67
CA SER A 159 -7.04 1.84 0.96
C SER A 159 -6.81 0.36 1.28
N LEU A 160 -6.22 -0.36 0.33
CA LEU A 160 -5.73 -1.72 0.50
C LEU A 160 -4.24 -1.70 0.19
N TRP A 161 -3.40 -2.19 1.09
CA TRP A 161 -1.95 -2.11 0.88
C TRP A 161 -1.17 -3.20 1.59
N ILE A 162 0.09 -3.35 1.16
CA ILE A 162 1.12 -4.10 1.86
C ILE A 162 2.32 -3.20 2.15
N GLY A 163 3.05 -3.50 3.22
CA GLY A 163 4.20 -2.68 3.62
C GLY A 163 4.86 -3.18 4.89
N PHE A 164 5.94 -2.50 5.28
CA PHE A 164 6.69 -2.81 6.50
C PHE A 164 6.33 -1.90 7.67
N ASN A 165 6.50 -2.37 8.91
CA ASN A 165 6.38 -1.60 10.14
C ASN A 165 4.97 -1.03 10.41
N GLY A 166 4.84 0.18 10.98
CA GLY A 166 3.56 0.87 11.18
C GLY A 166 2.77 0.53 12.45
N HIS A 167 2.83 -0.70 12.97
CA HIS A 167 2.01 -1.11 14.12
C HIS A 167 2.62 -0.76 15.50
N ALA A 168 3.93 -0.53 15.58
CA ALA A 168 4.58 -0.19 16.82
C ALA A 168 4.86 1.31 16.88
N ALA A 169 4.36 1.95 17.95
CA ALA A 169 4.56 3.36 18.26
C ALA A 169 6.04 3.63 18.59
N TYR A 170 6.90 3.53 17.60
CA TYR A 170 8.28 3.96 17.68
C TYR A 170 8.35 5.43 17.26
N LEU A 171 9.22 6.20 17.92
CA LEU A 171 9.44 7.60 17.61
C LEU A 171 9.97 7.82 16.18
N ASP A 172 10.48 6.77 15.55
CA ASP A 172 10.97 6.72 14.17
C ASP A 172 10.11 5.82 13.28
N ALA A 173 8.82 5.65 13.61
CA ALA A 173 7.91 4.83 12.82
C ALA A 173 7.91 5.29 11.35
N ALA A 174 8.33 4.37 10.49
CA ALA A 174 8.47 4.58 9.05
C ALA A 174 7.94 3.36 8.30
N MET A 175 7.18 3.59 7.24
CA MET A 175 6.42 2.55 6.55
C MET A 175 6.44 2.76 5.04
N PRO A 176 7.38 2.11 4.32
CA PRO A 176 7.25 1.97 2.88
C PRO A 176 6.09 1.01 2.56
N GLN A 177 5.17 1.48 1.73
CA GLN A 177 3.94 0.76 1.38
C GLN A 177 3.48 1.04 -0.04
N VAL A 178 2.71 0.10 -0.58
CA VAL A 178 2.15 0.15 -1.95
C VAL A 178 0.80 -0.55 -1.99
N GLY A 179 -0.14 0.00 -2.76
CA GLY A 179 -1.44 -0.62 -2.93
C GLY A 179 -2.43 0.22 -3.73
N THR A 180 -3.72 0.05 -3.42
CA THR A 180 -4.82 0.74 -4.09
C THR A 180 -5.59 1.63 -3.12
N LEU A 181 -6.16 2.71 -3.65
CA LEU A 181 -7.04 3.64 -2.96
C LEU A 181 -8.39 3.62 -3.66
N GLN A 182 -9.46 3.51 -2.90
CA GLN A 182 -10.82 3.68 -3.38
C GLN A 182 -11.38 4.99 -2.83
N GLU A 183 -11.98 5.81 -3.70
CA GLU A 183 -12.69 7.04 -3.34
C GLU A 183 -14.11 6.98 -3.88
N ILE A 184 -15.07 7.52 -3.13
CA ILE A 184 -16.41 7.79 -3.64
C ILE A 184 -16.78 9.23 -3.31
N ILE A 185 -17.09 9.99 -4.34
CA ILE A 185 -17.58 11.37 -4.25
C ILE A 185 -18.97 11.49 -4.87
N TYR A 186 -19.75 12.48 -4.43
CA TYR A 186 -21.03 12.80 -5.04
C TYR A 186 -20.87 13.94 -6.04
N VAL A 187 -21.13 13.67 -7.31
CA VAL A 187 -21.01 14.65 -8.41
C VAL A 187 -22.27 14.61 -9.24
N SER A 188 -22.87 15.78 -9.46
CA SER A 188 -24.01 15.97 -10.37
C SER A 188 -25.18 15.00 -10.15
N GLY A 189 -25.53 14.76 -8.89
CA GLY A 189 -26.68 13.90 -8.56
C GLY A 189 -26.37 12.41 -8.44
N SER A 190 -25.10 12.00 -8.53
CA SER A 190 -24.70 10.59 -8.54
C SER A 190 -23.42 10.34 -7.74
N TRP A 191 -23.33 9.16 -7.14
CA TRP A 191 -22.10 8.68 -6.50
C TRP A 191 -21.14 8.12 -7.55
N GLN A 192 -19.90 8.60 -7.52
CA GLN A 192 -18.87 8.27 -8.51
C GLN A 192 -17.70 7.59 -7.79
N PRO A 193 -17.56 6.25 -7.91
CA PRO A 193 -16.40 5.53 -7.40
C PRO A 193 -15.18 5.78 -8.30
N ARG A 194 -14.01 5.84 -7.69
CA ARG A 194 -12.72 6.04 -8.35
C ARG A 194 -11.66 5.22 -7.64
N HIS A 195 -10.71 4.71 -8.41
CA HIS A 195 -9.68 3.82 -7.93
C HIS A 195 -8.32 4.31 -8.42
N TRP A 196 -7.30 4.24 -7.56
CA TRP A 196 -5.93 4.58 -7.93
C TRP A 196 -4.96 3.57 -7.35
N VAL A 197 -3.87 3.40 -8.06
CA VAL A 197 -2.67 2.77 -7.54
C VAL A 197 -1.78 3.83 -6.90
N TRP A 198 -1.22 3.53 -5.73
CA TRP A 198 -0.36 4.45 -5.01
C TRP A 198 0.78 3.75 -4.28
N PHE A 199 1.79 4.53 -3.93
CA PHE A 199 2.85 4.15 -3.02
C PHE A 199 3.17 5.30 -2.06
N GLU A 200 3.79 4.99 -0.93
CA GLU A 200 4.17 5.98 0.07
C GLU A 200 5.35 5.46 0.88
N TRP A 201 6.19 6.37 1.36
CA TRP A 201 7.01 6.13 2.54
C TRP A 201 6.46 6.98 3.68
N TRP A 202 5.50 6.42 4.41
CA TRP A 202 4.91 7.13 5.53
C TRP A 202 5.93 7.26 6.65
N ALA A 203 5.91 8.38 7.37
CA ALA A 203 6.73 8.59 8.55
C ALA A 203 6.04 9.56 9.51
N ASP A 204 6.15 9.28 10.81
CA ASP A 204 5.58 10.15 11.84
C ASP A 204 6.28 11.51 11.87
N SER A 205 5.51 12.59 11.69
CA SER A 205 6.01 13.96 11.79
C SER A 205 6.21 14.47 13.21
N GLN A 206 5.91 13.66 14.24
CA GLN A 206 6.01 14.01 15.66
C GLN A 206 5.28 15.33 15.98
N GLY A 207 4.14 15.56 15.33
CA GLY A 207 3.37 16.80 15.45
C GLY A 207 3.93 18.01 14.68
N GLY A 208 5.05 17.85 13.96
CA GLY A 208 5.55 18.81 12.99
C GLY A 208 4.72 18.84 11.70
N PRO A 209 4.95 19.83 10.81
CA PRO A 209 4.33 19.86 9.49
C PRO A 209 4.61 18.58 8.73
N ILE A 210 3.59 18.02 8.07
CA ILE A 210 3.73 16.81 7.25
C ILE A 210 4.51 17.21 5.98
N PRO A 211 5.74 16.72 5.77
CA PRO A 211 6.48 17.07 4.56
C PRO A 211 5.82 16.42 3.33
N PRO A 212 5.85 17.07 2.15
CA PRO A 212 5.28 16.47 0.93
C PRO A 212 5.84 15.08 0.59
N SER A 213 7.05 14.79 1.06
CA SER A 213 7.75 13.52 0.84
C SER A 213 7.14 12.31 1.54
N VAL A 214 6.32 12.52 2.56
CA VAL A 214 5.66 11.43 3.28
C VAL A 214 4.21 11.26 2.82
N LEU A 215 3.77 11.99 1.80
CA LEU A 215 2.43 11.87 1.25
C LEU A 215 2.37 10.75 0.19
N PRO A 216 1.18 10.15 -0.04
CA PRO A 216 0.99 9.18 -1.09
C PRO A 216 1.29 9.77 -2.47
N CYS A 217 2.01 8.99 -3.28
CA CYS A 217 2.25 9.23 -4.70
C CYS A 217 1.39 8.26 -5.52
N TYR A 218 0.69 8.77 -6.52
CA TYR A 218 -0.25 7.99 -7.34
C TYR A 218 0.40 7.60 -8.67
N LEU A 219 0.23 6.37 -9.11
CA LEU A 219 0.84 5.85 -10.34
C LEU A 219 -0.11 5.95 -11.53
N ASP A 220 0.45 6.17 -12.72
CA ASP A 220 -0.24 6.02 -14.00
C ASP A 220 -0.48 4.53 -14.36
N LEU A 221 -1.27 3.87 -13.51
CA LEU A 221 -1.63 2.47 -13.65
C LEU A 221 -3.15 2.35 -13.46
N PRO A 222 -3.91 2.11 -14.54
CA PRO A 222 -5.35 1.93 -14.42
C PRO A 222 -5.64 0.72 -13.53
N VAL A 223 -6.61 0.89 -12.65
CA VAL A 223 -7.12 -0.17 -11.79
C VAL A 223 -8.62 0.04 -11.64
N GLN A 224 -9.38 -1.04 -11.70
CA GLN A 224 -10.83 -1.06 -11.68
C GLN A 224 -11.33 -2.21 -10.82
N PRO A 225 -12.56 -2.14 -10.30
CA PRO A 225 -13.17 -3.26 -9.59
C PRO A 225 -13.13 -4.56 -10.41
N GLY A 226 -12.69 -5.65 -9.78
CA GLY A 226 -12.53 -6.96 -10.41
C GLY A 226 -11.11 -7.26 -10.91
N ASP A 227 -10.26 -6.25 -11.07
CA ASP A 227 -8.85 -6.46 -11.39
C ASP A 227 -8.14 -7.24 -10.29
N THR A 228 -7.17 -8.09 -10.66
CA THR A 228 -6.27 -8.69 -9.69
C THR A 228 -5.04 -7.81 -9.51
N VAL A 229 -4.79 -7.37 -8.26
CA VAL A 229 -3.64 -6.54 -7.89
C VAL A 229 -2.60 -7.41 -7.19
N TRP A 230 -1.36 -7.32 -7.65
CA TRP A 230 -0.20 -8.01 -7.08
C TRP A 230 0.81 -6.99 -6.60
N CYS A 231 1.21 -7.06 -5.34
CA CYS A 231 2.18 -6.15 -4.76
C CYS A 231 3.36 -6.89 -4.15
N ARG A 232 4.53 -6.27 -4.24
CA ARG A 232 5.76 -6.68 -3.56
C ARG A 232 6.53 -5.45 -3.07
N VAL A 233 7.03 -5.52 -1.85
CA VAL A 233 7.94 -4.55 -1.24
C VAL A 233 9.17 -5.30 -0.75
N ASP A 234 10.35 -4.91 -1.22
CA ASP A 234 11.63 -5.39 -0.71
C ASP A 234 12.37 -4.28 0.03
N LEU A 235 13.05 -4.61 1.13
CA LEU A 235 14.13 -3.79 1.67
C LEU A 235 15.45 -4.24 1.04
N VAL A 236 16.13 -3.33 0.35
CA VAL A 236 17.40 -3.60 -0.34
C VAL A 236 18.49 -2.62 0.11
N PRO A 237 19.77 -2.98 0.00
CA PRO A 237 20.86 -2.04 0.21
C PRO A 237 20.71 -0.83 -0.71
N SER A 238 21.10 0.34 -0.21
CA SER A 238 21.22 1.51 -1.07
C SER A 238 22.31 1.31 -2.13
N ASP A 239 22.07 1.84 -3.34
CA ASP A 239 23.08 1.85 -4.40
C ASP A 239 24.28 2.70 -3.93
N PRO A 240 25.52 2.16 -3.90
CA PRO A 240 26.73 2.91 -3.55
C PRO A 240 27.02 4.10 -4.46
N ALA A 241 26.45 4.15 -5.67
CA ALA A 241 26.53 5.29 -6.58
C ALA A 241 25.52 6.40 -6.27
N CYS A 242 24.44 6.08 -5.55
CA CYS A 242 23.75 7.09 -4.74
C CYS A 242 24.65 7.36 -3.52
N PRO A 243 24.65 8.54 -2.87
CA PRO A 243 25.48 8.74 -1.68
C PRO A 243 25.05 7.80 -0.53
N ALA A 244 25.51 6.54 -0.58
CA ALA A 244 25.19 5.45 0.33
C ALA A 244 25.68 5.71 1.75
N ALA A 245 26.54 6.72 1.91
CA ALA A 245 26.93 7.26 3.20
C ALA A 245 25.74 7.83 4.02
N THR A 246 24.56 8.07 3.41
CA THR A 246 23.43 8.73 4.09
C THR A 246 22.24 7.81 4.41
N PHE A 247 22.18 6.57 3.89
CA PHE A 247 21.11 5.63 4.19
C PHE A 247 21.53 4.18 3.89
N PRO A 248 21.39 3.24 4.84
CA PRO A 248 21.84 1.87 4.65
C PRO A 248 20.93 1.08 3.70
N HIS A 249 19.64 1.40 3.68
CA HIS A 249 18.62 0.63 2.97
C HIS A 249 17.56 1.54 2.32
N VAL A 250 16.92 1.02 1.28
CA VAL A 250 15.84 1.63 0.51
C VAL A 250 14.74 0.59 0.28
N ALA A 251 13.55 1.04 -0.12
CA ALA A 251 12.45 0.14 -0.43
C ALA A 251 12.31 0.03 -1.95
N ARG A 252 12.39 -1.19 -2.47
CA ARG A 252 12.06 -1.51 -3.86
C ARG A 252 10.62 -2.00 -3.92
N LEU A 253 9.81 -1.32 -4.71
CA LEU A 253 8.39 -1.58 -4.88
C LEU A 253 8.13 -2.20 -6.25
N CYS A 254 7.17 -3.10 -6.30
CA CYS A 254 6.69 -3.73 -7.52
C CYS A 254 5.18 -3.89 -7.40
N ILE A 255 4.45 -3.44 -8.42
CA ILE A 255 3.00 -3.58 -8.50
C ILE A 255 2.58 -4.01 -9.91
N CYS A 256 1.65 -4.95 -9.97
CA CYS A 256 1.10 -5.45 -11.22
C CYS A 256 -0.43 -5.50 -11.11
N VAL A 257 -1.10 -5.06 -12.17
CA VAL A 257 -2.55 -5.12 -12.31
C VAL A 257 -2.89 -6.05 -13.46
N GLU A 258 -3.70 -7.06 -13.17
CA GLU A 258 -4.21 -8.03 -14.14
C GLU A 258 -5.70 -7.78 -14.35
N HIS A 259 -6.01 -7.30 -15.55
CA HIS A 259 -7.36 -7.08 -16.04
C HIS A 259 -7.90 -8.40 -16.60
N PRO A 260 -9.02 -8.93 -16.07
CA PRO A 260 -9.65 -10.10 -16.64
C PRO A 260 -10.14 -9.81 -18.07
N ALA A 261 -10.25 -10.86 -18.90
CA ALA A 261 -10.87 -10.73 -20.21
C ALA A 261 -12.36 -10.37 -20.06
N ASP A 262 -12.85 -9.51 -20.95
CA ASP A 262 -14.27 -9.21 -21.09
C ASP A 262 -14.76 -9.47 -22.52
N ALA A 263 -16.02 -9.11 -22.81
CA ALA A 263 -16.62 -9.33 -24.13
C ALA A 263 -15.96 -8.53 -25.26
N THR A 264 -15.17 -7.51 -24.92
CA THR A 264 -14.62 -6.50 -25.84
C THR A 264 -13.10 -6.44 -25.84
N SER A 265 -12.45 -6.93 -24.78
CA SER A 265 -11.01 -6.81 -24.56
C SER A 265 -10.43 -8.13 -24.04
N PRO A 266 -9.27 -8.57 -24.56
CA PRO A 266 -8.57 -9.72 -24.00
C PRO A 266 -8.06 -9.42 -22.60
N ALA A 267 -7.76 -10.47 -21.82
CA ALA A 267 -7.08 -10.32 -20.55
C ALA A 267 -5.74 -9.60 -20.76
N SER A 268 -5.40 -8.70 -19.86
CA SER A 268 -4.12 -7.98 -19.90
C SER A 268 -3.52 -7.93 -18.52
N LYS A 269 -2.19 -7.83 -18.47
CA LYS A 269 -1.44 -7.79 -17.22
C LYS A 269 -0.30 -6.81 -17.36
N ILE A 270 -0.43 -5.71 -16.62
CA ILE A 270 0.47 -4.56 -16.69
C ILE A 270 1.36 -4.60 -15.46
N LEU A 271 2.66 -4.76 -15.65
CA LEU A 271 3.64 -4.66 -14.57
C LEU A 271 4.25 -3.26 -14.56
N VAL A 272 4.14 -2.55 -13.44
CA VAL A 272 5.02 -1.41 -13.19
C VAL A 272 6.38 -1.95 -12.79
N MET A 273 7.37 -1.63 -13.62
CA MET A 273 8.76 -2.02 -13.43
C MET A 273 9.23 -1.65 -12.02
N PRO A 274 10.00 -2.52 -11.36
CA PRO A 274 10.46 -2.26 -10.00
C PRO A 274 11.11 -0.89 -9.90
N PHE A 275 10.66 -0.11 -8.92
CA PHE A 275 11.19 1.20 -8.63
C PHE A 275 11.58 1.29 -7.17
N VAL A 276 12.53 2.15 -6.88
CA VAL A 276 13.02 2.35 -5.51
C VAL A 276 12.51 3.67 -4.99
N ILE A 277 12.13 3.69 -3.72
CA ILE A 277 11.84 4.89 -2.95
C ILE A 277 12.80 4.97 -1.77
N TYR A 278 13.09 6.20 -1.34
CA TYR A 278 14.07 6.48 -0.30
C TYR A 278 13.38 6.84 1.02
N PRO A 279 14.02 6.56 2.17
CA PRO A 279 13.47 6.99 3.45
C PRO A 279 13.39 8.52 3.52
N PRO A 280 12.25 9.11 3.93
CA PRO A 280 12.07 10.56 3.97
C PRO A 280 12.84 11.19 5.13
N VAL A 281 13.04 12.51 5.04
CA VAL A 281 13.57 13.32 6.15
C VAL A 281 12.41 14.01 6.82
N VAL A 282 12.28 13.79 8.13
CA VAL A 282 11.22 14.33 8.96
C VAL A 282 11.87 14.98 10.17
N ASN A 283 11.58 16.27 10.42
CA ASN A 283 12.20 17.04 11.50
C ASN A 283 13.75 16.97 11.51
N ALA A 284 14.36 17.06 10.31
CA ALA A 284 15.81 16.89 10.09
C ALA A 284 16.38 15.50 10.44
N VAL A 285 15.53 14.53 10.82
CA VAL A 285 15.90 13.14 11.05
C VAL A 285 15.46 12.30 9.87
N ARG A 286 16.36 11.46 9.34
CA ARG A 286 15.97 10.47 8.33
C ARG A 286 15.41 9.25 9.05
N VAL A 287 14.10 9.04 8.90
CA VAL A 287 13.41 7.91 9.51
C VAL A 287 13.78 6.63 8.76
N GLN A 288 13.99 5.52 9.48
CA GLN A 288 14.41 4.26 8.90
C GLN A 288 13.36 3.19 9.10
N VAL A 289 13.20 2.32 8.10
CA VAL A 289 12.39 1.13 8.24
C VAL A 289 13.23 0.03 8.88
N THR A 290 12.75 -0.50 10.00
CA THR A 290 13.43 -1.56 10.76
C THR A 290 13.18 -2.96 10.22
N GLY A 291 12.14 -3.16 9.41
CA GLY A 291 11.72 -4.49 8.96
C GLY A 291 11.20 -5.35 10.12
N SER A 292 10.66 -4.73 11.16
CA SER A 292 10.18 -5.43 12.35
C SER A 292 8.83 -6.10 12.14
N THR A 293 7.99 -5.55 11.26
CA THR A 293 6.73 -6.17 10.85
C THR A 293 6.53 -6.07 9.34
N ALA A 294 5.76 -7.00 8.80
CA ALA A 294 5.19 -6.96 7.45
C ALA A 294 3.67 -7.04 7.56
N ASN A 295 2.95 -6.21 6.81
CA ASN A 295 1.52 -5.98 7.00
C ASN A 295 0.73 -6.12 5.70
N TRP A 296 -0.53 -6.54 5.83
CA TRP A 296 -1.56 -6.58 4.80
C TRP A 296 -2.81 -5.90 5.37
N ILE A 297 -3.11 -4.70 4.91
CA ILE A 297 -4.03 -3.79 5.60
C ILE A 297 -5.10 -3.28 4.65
N ALA A 298 -6.34 -3.31 5.13
CA ALA A 298 -7.40 -2.41 4.71
C ALA A 298 -7.47 -1.23 5.69
N GLU A 299 -7.41 -0.01 5.18
CA GLU A 299 -7.29 1.20 5.98
C GLU A 299 -8.39 2.21 5.66
N LEU A 300 -8.78 2.99 6.67
CA LEU A 300 -9.42 4.29 6.55
C LEU A 300 -8.32 5.37 6.56
N PRO A 301 -7.94 5.95 5.40
CA PRO A 301 -6.89 6.94 5.37
C PRO A 301 -7.24 8.17 6.21
N SER A 302 -6.22 8.81 6.79
CA SER A 302 -6.42 10.08 7.49
C SER A 302 -6.67 11.23 6.52
N ASN A 303 -7.59 12.14 6.84
CA ASN A 303 -7.71 13.41 6.14
C ASN A 303 -6.70 14.42 6.70
N VAL A 304 -5.44 14.29 6.29
CA VAL A 304 -4.35 15.16 6.76
C VAL A 304 -4.56 16.64 6.43
N TRP A 305 -5.35 16.95 5.40
CA TRP A 305 -5.65 18.31 4.96
C TRP A 305 -6.81 18.94 5.73
N ASN A 306 -7.75 18.12 6.18
CA ASN A 306 -8.87 18.56 7.00
C ASN A 306 -9.21 17.52 8.08
N PRO A 307 -8.46 17.49 9.19
CA PRO A 307 -8.69 16.53 10.27
C PRO A 307 -10.08 16.65 10.92
N ARG A 308 -10.75 17.81 10.77
CA ARG A 308 -12.12 18.05 11.26
C ARG A 308 -13.19 17.43 10.36
N ASN A 309 -12.82 17.04 9.15
CA ASN A 309 -13.68 16.38 8.18
C ASN A 309 -13.06 15.03 7.78
N PRO A 310 -13.00 14.04 8.70
CA PRO A 310 -12.45 12.74 8.37
C PRO A 310 -13.24 12.11 7.23
N TRP A 311 -12.55 11.31 6.41
CA TRP A 311 -13.19 10.49 5.40
C TRP A 311 -14.15 9.50 6.05
N ARG A 312 -15.19 9.13 5.32
CA ARG A 312 -16.05 8.00 5.71
C ARG A 312 -15.50 6.72 5.09
N LEU A 313 -15.60 5.62 5.81
CA LEU A 313 -15.25 4.32 5.25
C LEU A 313 -16.37 3.88 4.29
N PRO A 314 -16.09 3.50 3.04
CA PRO A 314 -17.08 2.88 2.16
C PRO A 314 -17.38 1.44 2.59
N ARG A 315 -18.41 0.83 1.99
CA ARG A 315 -18.54 -0.62 1.93
C ARG A 315 -17.72 -1.15 0.76
N LEU A 316 -16.85 -2.12 1.02
CA LEU A 316 -16.09 -2.84 -0.01
C LEU A 316 -16.59 -4.28 -0.14
N GLY A 317 -16.70 -4.75 -1.38
CA GLY A 317 -16.88 -6.17 -1.64
C GLY A 317 -16.46 -6.58 -3.04
N THR A 318 -16.40 -7.89 -3.30
CA THR A 318 -16.04 -8.42 -4.62
C THR A 318 -17.30 -8.84 -5.40
N GLY A 319 -17.48 -8.31 -6.62
CA GLY A 319 -18.59 -8.65 -7.51
C GLY A 319 -19.79 -7.68 -7.44
N ALA A 320 -20.89 -8.05 -8.10
CA ALA A 320 -22.08 -7.19 -8.19
C ALA A 320 -22.84 -7.02 -6.85
N ALA A 321 -22.63 -7.94 -5.90
CA ALA A 321 -23.13 -7.86 -4.54
C ALA A 321 -21.95 -7.54 -3.60
N SER A 322 -22.05 -6.46 -2.83
CA SER A 322 -21.01 -5.97 -1.90
C SER A 322 -20.86 -6.81 -0.63
N ASP A 323 -21.38 -8.04 -0.64
CA ASP A 323 -21.44 -8.93 0.52
C ASP A 323 -20.25 -9.92 0.58
N GLN A 324 -19.40 -9.95 -0.45
CA GLN A 324 -18.19 -10.76 -0.45
C GLN A 324 -17.02 -9.98 0.14
N PRO A 325 -16.30 -10.52 1.14
CA PRO A 325 -15.22 -9.81 1.81
C PRO A 325 -14.02 -9.62 0.88
N VAL A 326 -13.31 -8.50 1.06
CA VAL A 326 -12.01 -8.28 0.43
C VAL A 326 -11.03 -9.31 0.96
N THR A 327 -10.42 -10.10 0.08
CA THR A 327 -9.49 -11.15 0.49
C THR A 327 -8.08 -10.82 0.06
N PHE A 328 -7.18 -10.71 1.04
CA PHE A 328 -5.76 -10.80 0.78
C PHE A 328 -5.38 -12.27 0.63
N SER A 329 -4.68 -12.58 -0.45
CA SER A 329 -4.17 -13.90 -0.81
C SER A 329 -2.68 -13.80 -1.12
N HIS A 330 -2.01 -14.96 -1.17
CA HIS A 330 -0.56 -15.03 -1.38
C HIS A 330 0.23 -14.17 -0.37
N CYS A 331 -0.27 -14.09 0.87
CA CYS A 331 0.36 -13.32 1.93
C CYS A 331 1.59 -14.07 2.45
N ALA A 332 2.77 -13.58 2.10
CA ALA A 332 4.02 -14.04 2.67
C ALA A 332 5.00 -12.89 2.88
N ALA A 333 5.82 -13.02 3.91
CA ALA A 333 6.98 -12.19 4.12
C ALA A 333 8.23 -13.08 4.21
N ALA A 334 9.39 -12.50 3.94
CA ALA A 334 10.66 -13.19 4.08
C ALA A 334 11.55 -12.43 5.06
N SER A 335 12.29 -13.17 5.88
CA SER A 335 13.37 -12.58 6.66
C SER A 335 14.75 -12.90 6.10
N ALA A 336 15.68 -12.00 6.40
CA ALA A 336 17.11 -12.14 6.13
C ALA A 336 17.91 -11.57 7.31
N ARG A 337 19.23 -11.79 7.32
CA ARG A 337 20.11 -11.22 8.36
C ARG A 337 20.27 -9.70 8.25
N LYS A 338 20.14 -9.18 7.03
CA LYS A 338 20.19 -7.76 6.67
C LYS A 338 19.60 -7.61 5.26
N PRO A 339 19.21 -6.40 4.83
CA PRO A 339 18.71 -6.18 3.48
C PRO A 339 19.75 -6.57 2.44
N GLY A 340 19.31 -7.25 1.38
CA GLY A 340 20.17 -7.80 0.33
C GLY A 340 20.93 -9.08 0.68
N ALA A 341 20.85 -9.58 1.92
CA ALA A 341 21.33 -10.93 2.22
C ALA A 341 20.34 -11.99 1.71
N PRO A 342 20.78 -13.25 1.50
CA PRO A 342 19.88 -14.35 1.17
C PRO A 342 18.76 -14.50 2.19
N LEU A 343 17.58 -14.89 1.71
CA LEU A 343 16.44 -15.20 2.56
C LEU A 343 16.77 -16.38 3.48
N ILE A 344 16.29 -16.34 4.72
CA ILE A 344 16.52 -17.40 5.71
C ILE A 344 15.23 -18.05 6.22
N ALA A 345 14.10 -17.34 6.13
CA ALA A 345 12.80 -17.89 6.51
C ALA A 345 11.67 -17.23 5.73
N GLU A 346 10.62 -18.01 5.46
CA GLU A 346 9.31 -17.53 5.00
C GLU A 346 8.38 -17.41 6.21
N HIS A 347 7.62 -16.32 6.27
CA HIS A 347 6.62 -16.02 7.29
C HIS A 347 5.27 -15.93 6.62
N THR A 348 4.38 -16.84 6.98
CA THR A 348 3.00 -16.87 6.50
C THR A 348 2.05 -16.36 7.59
N LEU A 349 0.76 -16.28 7.29
CA LEU A 349 -0.25 -15.80 8.24
C LEU A 349 -0.50 -16.74 9.42
N ALA A 350 0.08 -17.94 9.45
CA ALA A 350 -0.04 -18.91 10.53
C ALA A 350 0.36 -18.34 11.91
N VAL A 351 1.28 -17.37 11.93
CA VAL A 351 1.79 -16.71 13.13
C VAL A 351 1.37 -15.23 13.22
N SER A 352 0.47 -14.78 12.35
CA SER A 352 0.12 -13.37 12.25
C SER A 352 -0.68 -12.85 13.45
N ARG A 353 -0.45 -11.58 13.77
CA ARG A 353 -1.34 -10.73 14.58
C ARG A 353 -2.41 -10.14 13.66
N ARG A 354 -3.64 -10.06 14.14
CA ARG A 354 -4.80 -9.52 13.42
C ARG A 354 -5.18 -8.16 13.97
N PHE A 355 -5.62 -7.29 13.07
CA PHE A 355 -6.13 -5.96 13.39
C PHE A 355 -7.59 -5.85 12.99
N HIS A 356 -8.38 -5.32 13.90
CA HIS A 356 -9.75 -4.93 13.60
C HIS A 356 -9.87 -3.42 13.70
N MET A 357 -10.41 -2.82 12.65
CA MET A 357 -10.75 -1.42 12.66
C MET A 357 -11.89 -1.20 13.64
N TYR A 358 -11.78 -0.17 14.49
CA TYR A 358 -12.86 0.26 15.37
C TYR A 358 -13.19 1.73 15.12
N SER A 359 -14.48 2.07 15.12
CA SER A 359 -14.92 3.46 15.09
C SER A 359 -14.66 4.08 16.46
N GLY A 360 -13.83 5.12 16.54
CA GLY A 360 -13.60 5.91 17.74
C GLY A 360 -14.63 7.03 17.96
N GLN A 361 -15.76 7.04 17.25
CA GLN A 361 -16.75 8.12 17.35
C GLN A 361 -17.39 8.17 18.76
N PRO A 362 -17.72 9.37 19.29
CA PRO A 362 -18.32 9.53 20.61
C PRO A 362 -19.65 8.75 20.74
N ARG A 363 -19.94 8.24 21.94
CA ARG A 363 -21.22 7.60 22.27
C ARG A 363 -22.41 8.49 21.87
N GLY A 364 -23.11 8.13 20.79
CA GLY A 364 -24.30 8.82 20.29
C GLY A 364 -24.48 8.69 18.79
N ASP A 365 -23.37 8.68 18.04
CA ASP A 365 -23.32 8.32 16.62
C ASP A 365 -22.62 6.96 16.52
N ALA A 366 -23.41 5.91 16.30
CA ALA A 366 -22.98 4.56 16.00
C ALA A 366 -21.91 3.89 16.90
N SER A 367 -22.38 2.85 17.60
CA SER A 367 -21.63 2.08 18.59
C SER A 367 -20.35 1.43 18.05
N LEU A 368 -19.36 1.34 18.95
CA LEU A 368 -18.18 0.45 18.97
C LEU A 368 -18.51 -1.01 18.60
N ARG A 369 -18.78 -1.26 17.32
CA ARG A 369 -18.89 -2.58 16.72
C ARG A 369 -17.70 -2.74 15.77
N PRO A 370 -17.07 -3.92 15.71
CA PRO A 370 -16.06 -4.17 14.69
C PRO A 370 -16.68 -3.87 13.32
N ILE A 371 -16.09 -2.94 12.58
CA ILE A 371 -16.50 -2.57 11.21
C ILE A 371 -16.01 -3.64 10.21
N ALA A 372 -15.78 -4.88 10.71
CA ALA A 372 -15.07 -5.96 10.05
C ALA A 372 -14.98 -7.27 10.87
N THR A 373 -16.06 -7.87 11.40
CA THR A 373 -16.00 -9.27 11.90
C THR A 373 -17.35 -9.99 11.96
N SER A 374 -17.94 -10.36 10.84
CA SER A 374 -18.96 -11.42 10.86
C SER A 374 -18.70 -12.36 9.68
N LEU A 375 -18.46 -13.64 10.02
CA LEU A 375 -18.12 -14.73 9.10
C LEU A 375 -16.70 -14.65 8.53
N MET A 376 -15.68 -14.88 9.37
CA MET A 376 -14.34 -15.15 8.84
C MET A 376 -14.41 -16.43 7.98
N PRO A 377 -14.17 -16.37 6.66
CA PRO A 377 -13.93 -17.59 5.88
C PRO A 377 -12.74 -18.33 6.50
N ARG A 378 -12.62 -19.65 6.23
CA ARG A 378 -11.48 -20.44 6.69
C ARG A 378 -10.18 -19.72 6.34
N ILE A 379 -9.52 -19.22 7.37
CA ILE A 379 -8.18 -18.64 7.26
C ILE A 379 -7.26 -19.77 6.81
N SER A 380 -6.56 -19.56 5.71
CA SER A 380 -5.43 -20.42 5.35
C SER A 380 -4.14 -19.75 5.80
N ASP A 381 -3.04 -20.50 5.74
CA ASP A 381 -1.73 -19.94 6.06
C ASP A 381 -1.36 -18.75 5.15
N THR A 382 -2.00 -18.58 3.98
CA THR A 382 -1.61 -17.58 2.98
C THR A 382 -2.74 -16.64 2.55
N ALA A 383 -3.94 -16.79 3.09
CA ALA A 383 -5.08 -15.94 2.73
C ALA A 383 -6.03 -15.66 3.91
N PHE A 384 -6.62 -14.46 3.89
CA PHE A 384 -7.67 -14.05 4.82
C PHE A 384 -8.61 -13.01 4.22
N GLY A 385 -9.89 -13.10 4.59
CA GLY A 385 -10.93 -12.13 4.22
C GLY A 385 -11.12 -11.05 5.27
N ILE A 386 -11.36 -9.83 4.82
CA ILE A 386 -11.75 -8.65 5.61
C ILE A 386 -13.06 -8.15 5.02
N GLN A 387 -14.13 -8.16 5.82
CA GLN A 387 -15.30 -7.38 5.48
C GLN A 387 -14.99 -5.92 5.83
N VAL A 388 -15.16 -5.01 4.88
CA VAL A 388 -15.01 -3.57 5.16
C VAL A 388 -16.39 -2.97 4.98
N ASP A 389 -17.12 -2.81 6.07
CA ASP A 389 -18.49 -2.31 6.05
C ASP A 389 -18.62 -1.01 6.84
N GLY A 390 -18.42 0.15 6.19
CA GLY A 390 -18.70 1.44 6.84
C GLY A 390 -20.18 1.69 7.18
N SER A 391 -21.01 0.65 7.20
CA SER A 391 -22.33 0.67 7.83
C SER A 391 -22.17 0.32 9.29
N ASP A 392 -22.44 1.31 10.14
CA ASP A 392 -22.73 1.06 11.53
C ASP A 392 -23.98 0.16 11.61
N ALA A 393 -23.79 -1.13 11.86
CA ALA A 393 -24.90 -2.08 12.03
C ALA A 393 -25.77 -1.75 13.24
#